data_AF-A0A2M6YUF2-F1
#
_entry.id   AF-A0A2M6YUF2-F1
#
_cell.length_a   1.000
_cell.length_b   1.000
_cell.length_c   1.000
_cell.angle_alpha   90.00
_cell.angle_beta   90.00
_cell.angle_gamma   90.00
#
_symmetry.space_group_name_H-M   'P 1'
#
loop_
_entity.id
_entity.type
_entity.pdbx_description
1 polymer ?
#
loop_
_entity_poly.entity_id
_entity_poly.type
_entity_poly.pdbx_seq_one_letter_code
_entity_poly.pdbx_strand_id
1 'polypeptide(L)'
;MIASSLVDKKYDPKTIVEIYRKNNYLLGGSGSRYTDAHELLKGLGLKTTDYLVFDSEKSDTVVPQLRKYLNAGWTFFTLASYCSGGCGHYFWITDIDASGNIWAYDPAYGRYQIPYNENTRYPYPLYRLAFGVKR
;
A
#
# COMPACT_ATOMS: atom_id res chain seq x y z
N MET A 1 6.06 2.91 7.22
CA MET A 1 6.06 1.46 7.53
C MET A 1 7.01 0.71 6.61
N ILE A 2 6.72 0.59 5.30
CA ILE A 2 7.59 -0.12 4.33
C ILE A 2 9.08 0.26 4.45
N ALA A 3 9.43 1.54 4.33
CA ALA A 3 10.83 1.99 4.40
C ALA A 3 11.49 1.66 5.76
N SER A 4 10.76 1.83 6.86
CA SER A 4 11.23 1.49 8.21
C SER A 4 11.51 -0.02 8.36
N SER A 5 10.68 -0.86 7.74
CA SER A 5 10.78 -2.32 7.82
C SER A 5 11.82 -2.92 6.87
N LEU A 6 11.96 -2.38 5.66
CA LEU A 6 12.77 -2.99 4.59
C LEU A 6 14.13 -2.30 4.36
N VAL A 7 14.26 -1.02 4.75
CA VAL A 7 15.47 -0.23 4.54
C VAL A 7 16.18 -0.01 5.88
N ASP A 8 15.61 0.84 6.75
CA ASP A 8 16.19 1.24 8.03
C ASP A 8 15.12 1.86 8.94
N LYS A 9 15.15 1.55 10.25
CA LYS A 9 14.16 2.05 11.22
C LYS A 9 14.07 3.58 11.29
N LYS A 10 15.12 4.31 10.90
CA LYS A 10 15.15 5.79 10.86
C LYS A 10 14.10 6.40 9.94
N TYR A 11 13.56 5.66 8.97
CA TYR A 11 12.53 6.15 8.05
C TYR A 11 11.15 6.16 8.72
N ASP A 12 11.02 7.02 9.72
CA ASP A 12 9.77 7.36 10.40
C ASP A 12 8.90 8.31 9.55
N PRO A 13 7.64 8.60 9.95
CA PRO A 13 6.77 9.49 9.18
C PRO A 13 7.36 10.89 8.94
N LYS A 14 8.10 11.44 9.91
CA LYS A 14 8.70 12.78 9.80
C LYS A 14 9.78 12.78 8.72
N THR A 15 10.67 11.80 8.75
CA THR A 15 11.74 11.61 7.79
C THR A 15 11.18 11.39 6.38
N ILE A 16 10.13 10.59 6.23
CA ILE A 16 9.47 10.39 4.93
C ILE A 16 8.88 11.71 4.41
N VAL A 17 8.20 12.49 5.24
CA VAL A 17 7.67 13.81 4.86
C VAL A 17 8.79 14.77 4.44
N GLU A 18 9.92 14.77 5.14
CA GLU A 18 11.08 15.57 4.78
C GLU A 18 11.65 15.19 3.40
N ILE A 19 11.72 13.88 3.08
CA ILE A 19 12.15 13.40 1.77
C ILE A 19 11.16 13.81 0.68
N TYR A 20 9.86 13.68 0.92
CA TYR A 20 8.83 14.15 -0.03
C TYR A 20 9.00 15.65 -0.34
N ARG A 21 9.21 16.48 0.70
CA ARG A 21 9.46 17.92 0.53
C ARG A 21 10.74 18.18 -0.27
N LYS A 22 11.83 17.50 0.07
CA LYS A 22 13.12 17.63 -0.61
C LYS A 22 13.03 17.28 -2.10
N ASN A 23 12.22 16.27 -2.45
CA ASN A 23 12.04 15.82 -3.82
C ASN A 23 10.93 16.58 -4.59
N ASN A 24 10.33 17.61 -3.98
CA ASN A 24 9.20 18.35 -4.54
C ASN A 24 8.01 17.44 -4.94
N TYR A 25 7.77 16.39 -4.15
CA TYR A 25 6.64 15.49 -4.31
C TYR A 25 5.37 16.07 -3.70
N LEU A 26 4.20 15.64 -4.19
CA LEU A 26 2.92 16.16 -3.71
C LEU A 26 2.66 15.73 -2.26
N LEU A 27 2.49 16.73 -1.40
CA LEU A 27 1.96 16.60 -0.05
C LEU A 27 0.88 17.68 0.15
N GLY A 28 -0.35 17.28 0.43
CA GLY A 28 -1.42 18.23 0.72
C GLY A 28 -2.54 17.63 1.56
N GLY A 29 -3.52 18.46 1.93
CA GLY A 29 -4.72 18.01 2.66
C GLY A 29 -5.53 16.96 1.91
N SER A 30 -5.42 16.94 0.58
CA SER A 30 -6.05 15.93 -0.29
C SER A 30 -5.20 14.66 -0.50
N GLY A 31 -4.09 14.52 0.23
CA GLY A 31 -3.22 13.35 0.20
C GLY A 31 -1.89 13.56 -0.56
N SER A 32 -1.32 12.45 -1.01
CA SER A 32 -0.07 12.37 -1.79
C SER A 32 -0.29 11.55 -3.06
N ARG A 33 0.60 11.71 -4.05
CA ARG A 33 0.51 10.92 -5.29
C ARG A 33 1.06 9.51 -5.09
N TYR A 34 0.36 8.55 -5.69
CA TYR A 34 0.77 7.15 -5.73
C TYR A 34 2.12 6.97 -6.45
N THR A 35 2.34 7.70 -7.55
CA THR A 35 3.59 7.69 -8.31
C THR A 35 4.78 8.20 -7.50
N ASP A 36 4.56 9.21 -6.65
CA ASP A 36 5.63 9.77 -5.81
C ASP A 36 6.06 8.75 -4.73
N ALA A 37 5.11 7.95 -4.22
CA ALA A 37 5.43 6.86 -3.30
C ALA A 37 6.26 5.76 -3.97
N HIS A 38 5.93 5.42 -5.22
CA HIS A 38 6.69 4.46 -6.02
C HIS A 38 8.15 4.93 -6.22
N GLU A 39 8.34 6.15 -6.70
CA GLU A 39 9.67 6.71 -6.94
C GLU A 39 10.47 6.90 -5.65
N LEU A 40 9.83 7.29 -4.54
CA LEU A 40 10.50 7.36 -3.25
C LEU A 40 11.04 5.99 -2.83
N LEU A 41 10.19 4.95 -2.82
CA LEU A 41 10.59 3.63 -2.34
C LEU A 41 11.69 3.02 -3.22
N LYS A 42 11.60 3.21 -4.53
CA LYS A 42 12.67 2.85 -5.48
C LYS A 42 13.96 3.63 -5.21
N GLY A 43 13.87 4.94 -4.96
CA GLY A 43 15.00 5.81 -4.63
C GLY A 43 15.69 5.47 -3.31
N LEU A 44 14.98 4.80 -2.38
CA LEU A 44 15.56 4.24 -1.15
C LEU A 44 16.25 2.88 -1.36
N GLY A 45 16.35 2.40 -2.61
CA GLY A 45 17.03 1.16 -2.96
C GLY A 45 16.15 -0.09 -2.91
N LEU A 46 14.83 0.05 -2.75
CA LEU A 46 13.91 -1.08 -2.84
C LEU A 46 13.62 -1.43 -4.30
N LYS A 47 13.44 -2.72 -4.56
CA LYS A 47 12.89 -3.19 -5.84
C LYS A 47 11.39 -2.90 -5.86
N THR A 48 10.89 -2.47 -7.02
CA THR A 48 9.47 -2.29 -7.29
C THR A 48 9.04 -3.05 -8.53
N THR A 49 7.78 -3.47 -8.59
CA THR A 49 7.16 -3.98 -9.82
C THR A 49 6.55 -2.84 -10.63
N ASP A 50 6.19 -3.11 -11.88
CA ASP A 50 5.21 -2.28 -12.60
C ASP A 50 3.88 -2.22 -11.85
N TYR A 51 3.06 -1.22 -12.18
CA TYR A 51 1.75 -1.04 -11.58
C TYR A 51 0.79 -2.16 -11.97
N LEU A 52 0.17 -2.76 -10.95
CA LEU A 52 -1.02 -3.58 -11.09
C LEU A 52 -2.23 -2.66 -11.04
N VAL A 53 -2.98 -2.60 -12.15
CA VAL A 53 -4.17 -1.75 -12.28
C VAL A 53 -5.41 -2.62 -12.09
N PHE A 54 -6.24 -2.22 -11.14
CA PHE A 54 -7.42 -2.98 -10.72
C PHE A 54 -8.72 -2.20 -10.89
N ASP A 55 -8.72 -0.95 -11.34
CA ASP A 55 -9.94 -0.19 -11.68
C ASP A 55 -11.16 -0.33 -10.74
N SER A 56 -10.92 -0.23 -9.42
CA SER A 56 -11.96 -0.34 -8.38
C SER A 56 -12.58 -1.74 -8.21
N GLU A 57 -11.79 -2.79 -8.47
CA GLU A 57 -12.17 -4.19 -8.29
C GLU A 57 -12.24 -4.61 -6.81
N LYS A 58 -13.00 -5.68 -6.55
CA LYS A 58 -13.17 -6.27 -5.21
C LYS A 58 -12.02 -7.22 -4.86
N SER A 59 -11.94 -7.60 -3.57
CA SER A 59 -10.86 -8.45 -3.05
C SER A 59 -10.78 -9.81 -3.77
N ASP A 60 -11.92 -10.44 -4.07
CA ASP A 60 -12.02 -11.71 -4.78
C ASP A 60 -11.42 -11.64 -6.20
N THR A 61 -11.55 -10.51 -6.89
CA THR A 61 -10.92 -10.30 -8.21
C THR A 61 -9.40 -10.12 -8.10
N VAL A 62 -8.91 -9.36 -7.11
CA VAL A 62 -7.48 -8.99 -7.05
C VAL A 62 -6.59 -10.05 -6.38
N VAL A 63 -7.15 -10.83 -5.46
CA VAL A 63 -6.43 -11.84 -4.66
C VAL A 63 -5.62 -12.83 -5.53
N PRO A 64 -6.16 -13.44 -6.60
CA PRO A 64 -5.42 -14.39 -7.42
C PRO A 64 -4.15 -13.80 -8.05
N GLN A 65 -4.19 -12.52 -8.43
CA GLN A 65 -3.04 -11.83 -9.00
C GLN A 65 -2.02 -11.49 -7.91
N LEU A 66 -2.46 -10.88 -6.80
CA LEU A 66 -1.57 -10.49 -5.69
C LEU A 66 -0.85 -11.70 -5.09
N ARG A 67 -1.54 -12.83 -4.91
CA ARG A 67 -0.93 -14.08 -4.37
C ARG A 67 0.28 -14.55 -5.16
N LYS A 68 0.26 -14.46 -6.49
CA LYS A 68 1.39 -14.89 -7.33
C LYS A 68 2.68 -14.14 -6.97
N TYR A 69 2.57 -12.85 -6.70
CA TYR A 69 3.68 -12.00 -6.30
C TYR A 69 4.06 -12.16 -4.82
N LEU A 70 3.06 -12.30 -3.91
CA LEU A 70 3.33 -12.61 -2.50
C LEU A 70 4.16 -13.89 -2.36
N ASN A 71 3.83 -14.93 -3.13
CA ASN A 71 4.58 -16.19 -3.16
C ASN A 71 6.02 -16.02 -3.68
N ALA A 72 6.29 -14.98 -4.49
CA ALA A 72 7.64 -14.60 -4.92
C ALA A 72 8.34 -13.64 -3.93
N GLY A 73 7.74 -13.39 -2.77
CA GLY A 73 8.27 -12.55 -1.69
C GLY A 73 8.08 -11.04 -1.91
N TRP A 74 7.16 -10.63 -2.77
CA TRP A 74 6.74 -9.23 -2.86
C TRP A 74 5.71 -8.91 -1.78
N THR A 75 5.62 -7.65 -1.38
CA THR A 75 4.49 -7.09 -0.60
C THR A 75 3.99 -5.84 -1.31
N PHE A 76 2.82 -5.28 -0.98
CA PHE A 76 2.20 -4.28 -1.86
C PHE A 76 1.86 -2.96 -1.20
N PHE A 77 2.37 -1.86 -1.77
CA PHE A 77 1.80 -0.54 -1.50
C PHE A 77 0.54 -0.37 -2.35
N THR A 78 -0.62 -0.27 -1.70
CA THR A 78 -1.93 -0.41 -2.34
C THR A 78 -2.77 0.83 -2.14
N LEU A 79 -3.51 1.21 -3.18
CA LEU A 79 -4.55 2.23 -3.15
C LEU A 79 -5.91 1.55 -3.35
N ALA A 80 -6.86 1.80 -2.43
CA ALA A 80 -8.26 1.42 -2.61
C ALA A 80 -9.20 2.61 -2.32
N SER A 81 -10.42 2.52 -2.83
CA SER A 81 -11.53 3.43 -2.50
C SER A 81 -12.45 2.80 -1.45
N TYR A 82 -12.88 3.60 -0.47
CA TYR A 82 -13.80 3.18 0.59
C TYR A 82 -15.16 3.91 0.57
N CYS A 83 -15.41 4.74 -0.45
CA CYS A 83 -16.69 5.45 -0.61
C CYS A 83 -16.97 5.73 -2.09
N SER A 84 -18.25 5.94 -2.45
CA SER A 84 -18.64 6.48 -3.74
C SER A 84 -18.18 7.94 -3.85
N GLY A 85 -17.24 8.22 -4.75
CA GLY A 85 -16.67 9.57 -4.93
C GLY A 85 -15.17 9.68 -4.74
N GLY A 86 -14.47 8.58 -4.46
CA GLY A 86 -13.00 8.54 -4.54
C GLY A 86 -12.27 8.82 -3.22
N CYS A 87 -12.81 8.38 -2.07
CA CYS A 87 -12.09 8.32 -0.80
C CYS A 87 -10.94 7.30 -0.90
N GLY A 88 -9.85 7.71 -1.54
CA GLY A 88 -8.64 6.93 -1.72
C GLY A 88 -7.88 6.78 -0.42
N HIS A 89 -7.42 5.58 -0.13
CA HIS A 89 -6.65 5.28 1.06
C HIS A 89 -5.50 4.33 0.74
N TYR A 90 -4.34 4.61 1.33
CA TYR A 90 -3.13 3.82 1.15
C TYR A 90 -2.89 2.89 2.33
N PHE A 91 -2.53 1.66 2.02
CA PHE A 91 -2.15 0.64 3.00
C PHE A 91 -1.12 -0.31 2.40
N TRP A 92 -0.47 -1.09 3.26
CA TRP A 92 0.60 -2.02 2.86
C TRP A 92 0.18 -3.47 3.09
N ILE A 93 -0.17 -4.18 2.02
CA ILE A 93 -0.53 -5.59 2.08
C ILE A 93 0.74 -6.42 2.25
N THR A 94 0.77 -7.27 3.26
CA THR A 94 1.91 -8.16 3.55
C THR A 94 1.60 -9.62 3.37
N ASP A 95 0.33 -10.02 3.46
CA ASP A 95 -0.06 -11.42 3.31
C ASP A 95 -1.51 -11.57 2.81
N ILE A 96 -1.81 -12.74 2.25
CA ILE A 96 -3.18 -13.19 1.96
C ILE A 96 -3.30 -14.63 2.48
N ASP A 97 -4.15 -14.83 3.48
CA ASP A 97 -4.30 -16.14 4.12
C ASP A 97 -5.00 -17.16 3.21
N ALA A 98 -5.13 -18.42 3.63
CA ALA A 98 -5.75 -19.46 2.80
C ALA A 98 -7.21 -19.16 2.40
N SER A 99 -7.94 -18.38 3.19
CA SER A 99 -9.34 -18.00 2.95
C SER A 99 -9.48 -16.79 2.01
N GLY A 100 -8.39 -16.15 1.62
CA GLY A 100 -8.42 -14.97 0.76
C GLY A 100 -8.60 -13.65 1.52
N ASN A 101 -8.39 -13.66 2.85
CA ASN A 101 -8.33 -12.42 3.60
C ASN A 101 -7.04 -11.68 3.31
N ILE A 102 -7.15 -10.39 3.01
CA ILE A 102 -6.01 -9.51 2.75
C ILE A 102 -5.55 -8.92 4.08
N TRP A 103 -4.33 -9.28 4.49
CA TRP A 103 -3.71 -8.80 5.72
C TRP A 103 -2.73 -7.67 5.43
N ALA A 104 -2.96 -6.52 6.05
CA ALA A 104 -2.24 -5.30 5.74
C ALA A 104 -1.86 -4.47 6.97
N TYR A 105 -0.80 -3.69 6.81
CA TYR A 105 -0.47 -2.58 7.67
C TYR A 105 -1.25 -1.35 7.19
N ASP A 106 -2.42 -1.14 7.78
CA ASP A 106 -3.29 0.01 7.51
C ASP A 106 -3.18 1.06 8.63
N PRO A 107 -2.70 2.28 8.33
CA PRO A 107 -2.47 3.30 9.35
C PRO A 107 -3.76 3.95 9.89
N ALA A 108 -4.90 3.81 9.22
CA ALA A 108 -6.16 4.44 9.61
C ALA A 108 -7.15 3.42 10.17
N TYR A 109 -7.51 2.41 9.38
CA TYR A 109 -8.51 1.42 9.75
C TYR A 109 -7.92 0.31 10.64
N GLY A 110 -6.64 -0.01 10.45
CA GLY A 110 -5.90 -0.98 11.25
C GLY A 110 -5.24 -0.40 12.51
N ARG A 111 -5.48 0.87 12.86
CA ARG A 111 -4.69 1.59 13.89
C ARG A 111 -4.64 0.93 15.29
N TYR A 112 -5.58 0.03 15.60
CA TYR A 112 -5.62 -0.71 16.87
C TYR A 112 -5.25 -2.20 16.75
N GLN A 113 -5.07 -2.69 15.53
CA GLN A 113 -4.67 -4.07 15.25
C GLN A 113 -3.94 -4.12 13.91
N ILE A 114 -2.63 -4.37 13.98
CA ILE A 114 -1.77 -4.53 12.82
C ILE A 114 -1.06 -5.89 12.93
N PRO A 115 -1.12 -6.77 11.91
CA PRO A 115 -1.83 -6.58 10.64
C PRO A 115 -3.36 -6.60 10.79
N TYR A 116 -4.03 -5.81 9.96
CA TYR A 116 -5.48 -5.68 9.86
C TYR A 116 -6.01 -6.50 8.70
N ASN A 117 -7.17 -7.15 8.88
CA ASN A 117 -7.85 -7.84 7.79
C ASN A 117 -8.75 -6.84 7.03
N GLU A 118 -8.32 -6.43 5.84
CA GLU A 118 -9.03 -5.46 5.00
C GLU A 118 -10.42 -5.94 4.58
N ASN A 119 -10.63 -7.25 4.50
CA ASN A 119 -11.92 -7.81 4.12
C ASN A 119 -13.00 -7.59 5.20
N THR A 120 -12.62 -7.18 6.42
CA THR A 120 -13.57 -6.91 7.52
C THR A 120 -14.12 -5.49 7.54
N ARG A 121 -13.60 -4.59 6.69
CA ARG A 121 -13.97 -3.18 6.67
C ARG A 121 -15.24 -2.95 5.86
N TYR A 122 -16.21 -2.19 6.39
CA TYR A 122 -17.36 -1.69 5.63
C TYR A 122 -17.44 -0.15 5.58
N PRO A 123 -17.44 0.51 4.42
CA PRO A 123 -17.52 -0.09 3.08
C PRO A 123 -16.28 -0.91 2.73
N TYR A 124 -16.47 -1.97 1.94
CA TYR A 124 -15.38 -2.84 1.52
C TYR A 124 -14.43 -2.10 0.57
N PRO A 125 -13.11 -2.37 0.63
CA PRO A 125 -12.15 -1.75 -0.27
C PRO A 125 -12.42 -2.11 -1.73
N LEU A 126 -12.44 -1.09 -2.57
CA LEU A 126 -12.39 -1.21 -4.02
C LEU A 126 -10.97 -0.90 -4.49
N TYR A 127 -10.21 -1.93 -4.82
CA TYR A 127 -8.79 -1.87 -5.14
C TYR A 127 -8.58 -1.15 -6.47
N ARG A 128 -7.69 -0.15 -6.49
CA ARG A 128 -7.43 0.68 -7.68
C ARG A 128 -6.08 0.36 -8.29
N LEU A 129 -5.04 0.39 -7.46
CA LEU A 129 -3.65 0.26 -7.88
C LEU A 129 -2.85 -0.47 -6.80
N ALA A 130 -1.91 -1.32 -7.21
CA ALA A 130 -0.87 -1.84 -6.34
C ALA A 130 0.48 -1.90 -7.07
N PHE A 131 1.58 -1.76 -6.34
CA PHE A 131 2.92 -2.11 -6.83
C PHE A 131 3.62 -2.92 -5.76
N GLY A 132 4.31 -3.96 -6.21
CA GLY A 132 5.11 -4.81 -5.35
C GLY A 132 6.33 -4.04 -4.85
N VAL A 133 6.71 -4.26 -3.61
CA VAL A 133 7.93 -3.77 -2.97
C VAL A 133 8.68 -4.93 -2.33
N LYS A 134 10.01 -4.94 -2.51
CA LYS A 134 10.91 -5.95 -1.95
C LYS A 134 12.31 -5.36 -1.74
N ARG A 135 13.08 -5.95 -0.83
CA ARG A 135 14.52 -5.65 -0.68
C ARG A 135 15.34 -6.19 -1.85
#